data_AF-A0A928VA82-F1
#
_entry.id   AF-A0A928VA82-F1
#
_cell.length_a   1.000
_cell.length_b   1.000
_cell.length_c   1.000
_cell.angle_alpha   90.00
_cell.angle_beta   90.00
_cell.angle_gamma   90.00
#
_symmetry.space_group_name_H-M   'P 1'
#
loop_
_entity.id
_entity.type
_entity.pdbx_description
1 polymer ?
#
loop_
_entity_poly.entity_id
_entity_poly.type
_entity_poly.pdbx_seq_one_letter_code
_entity_poly.pdbx_strand_id
1 'polypeptide(L)'
;MRKQAIYQPSIKDTSLRQGEILTNVVQYNPVASELSLESEELTFEPVIHPYAIVVTQDCDLDWDYNARQNDAAQPSKLLNSVVLCEIATAQEVRNSAGMNSGEWNLVKTQRHERFYFFERIPGECELEQEGLPELTADFKRIFGIDSATLYRQIELGIAKRRAVLASPYLEHFSRRYHSFHGRVALPSQYESEREN
;
A
#
# COMPACT_ATOMS: atom_id res chain seq x y z
N MET A 1 -18.84 -11.63 21.89
CA MET A 1 -17.91 -10.58 21.40
C MET A 1 -18.59 -9.82 20.27
N ARG A 2 -18.58 -8.49 20.27
CA ARG A 2 -19.03 -7.72 19.10
C ARG A 2 -18.06 -8.00 17.95
N LYS A 3 -18.57 -8.27 16.75
CA LYS A 3 -17.74 -8.43 15.56
C LYS A 3 -17.08 -7.08 15.30
N GLN A 4 -15.77 -7.00 15.50
CA GLN A 4 -15.01 -5.77 15.24
C GLN A 4 -14.95 -5.57 13.73
N ALA A 5 -15.21 -4.35 13.27
CA ALA A 5 -15.14 -4.05 11.84
C ALA A 5 -13.68 -4.15 11.37
N ILE A 6 -13.45 -4.79 10.22
CA ILE A 6 -12.11 -4.88 9.61
C ILE A 6 -11.74 -3.55 8.95
N TYR A 7 -12.75 -2.89 8.37
CA TYR A 7 -12.62 -1.69 7.57
C TYR A 7 -13.51 -0.59 8.13
N GLN A 8 -13.09 0.65 7.91
CA GLN A 8 -13.90 1.85 8.08
C GLN A 8 -13.83 2.69 6.81
N PRO A 9 -14.87 3.45 6.46
CA PRO A 9 -14.82 4.34 5.30
C PRO A 9 -13.67 5.35 5.43
N SER A 10 -12.98 5.62 4.34
CA SER A 10 -12.08 6.78 4.25
C SER A 10 -12.83 8.08 4.52
N ILE A 11 -12.15 9.09 5.06
CA ILE A 11 -12.74 10.41 5.31
C ILE A 11 -12.26 11.36 4.21
N LYS A 12 -13.17 12.07 3.53
CA LYS A 12 -12.79 13.07 2.51
C LYS A 12 -12.17 14.30 3.20
N ASP A 13 -11.29 14.99 2.49
CA ASP A 13 -10.70 16.28 2.92
C ASP A 13 -9.98 16.23 4.29
N THR A 14 -9.38 15.09 4.61
CA THR A 14 -8.45 14.92 5.74
C THR A 14 -7.10 14.40 5.26
N SER A 15 -6.11 14.36 6.15
CA SER A 15 -4.88 13.60 5.93
C SER A 15 -5.17 12.16 5.48
N LEU A 16 -4.27 11.61 4.66
CA LEU A 16 -4.22 10.18 4.39
C LEU A 16 -3.95 9.42 5.69
N ARG A 17 -4.41 8.17 5.77
CA ARG A 17 -4.17 7.29 6.92
C ARG A 17 -3.32 6.08 6.54
N GLN A 18 -2.48 5.61 7.46
CA GLN A 18 -1.84 4.31 7.34
C GLN A 18 -2.92 3.22 7.21
N GLY A 19 -2.72 2.31 6.27
CA GLY A 19 -3.68 1.26 5.95
C GLY A 19 -4.89 1.74 5.15
N GLU A 20 -4.85 2.96 4.62
CA GLU A 20 -5.86 3.47 3.70
C GLU A 20 -5.66 2.88 2.30
N ILE A 21 -6.73 2.32 1.75
CA ILE A 21 -6.81 1.73 0.42
C ILE A 21 -7.26 2.82 -0.56
N LEU A 22 -6.46 2.97 -1.62
CA LEU A 22 -6.69 3.87 -2.74
C LEU A 22 -6.91 3.07 -4.02
N THR A 23 -7.66 3.61 -4.97
CA THR A 23 -7.80 3.06 -6.33
C THR A 23 -7.31 4.04 -7.38
N ASN A 24 -6.82 3.50 -8.51
CA ASN A 24 -6.36 4.26 -9.69
C ASN A 24 -5.23 5.25 -9.36
N VAL A 25 -4.28 4.82 -8.54
CA VAL A 25 -3.10 5.62 -8.21
C VAL A 25 -2.15 5.61 -9.40
N VAL A 26 -1.72 6.77 -9.87
CA VAL A 26 -0.84 6.88 -11.04
C VAL A 26 0.57 7.25 -10.59
N GLN A 27 1.54 6.42 -10.95
CA GLN A 27 2.96 6.68 -10.75
C GLN A 27 3.59 7.08 -12.09
N TYR A 28 4.27 8.23 -12.14
CA TYR A 28 4.99 8.67 -13.33
C TYR A 28 6.47 8.34 -13.17
N ASN A 29 6.95 7.36 -13.95
CA ASN A 29 8.35 6.95 -13.91
C ASN A 29 9.08 7.52 -15.12
N PRO A 30 10.29 8.09 -14.95
CA PRO A 30 11.09 8.46 -16.10
C PRO A 30 11.46 7.20 -16.90
N VAL A 31 11.49 7.31 -18.23
CA VAL A 31 11.91 6.20 -19.10
C VAL A 31 13.42 5.98 -18.90
N ALA A 32 13.77 4.87 -18.26
CA ALA A 32 15.14 4.64 -17.80
C ALA A 32 16.18 4.65 -18.92
N SER A 33 15.82 4.17 -20.12
CA SER A 33 16.70 4.16 -21.30
C SER A 33 16.92 5.54 -21.91
N GLU A 34 16.12 6.53 -21.54
CA GLU A 34 16.17 7.90 -22.06
C GLU A 34 16.83 8.88 -21.08
N LEU A 35 17.21 8.40 -19.89
CA LEU A 35 17.92 9.19 -18.90
C LEU A 35 19.34 9.51 -19.41
N SER A 36 19.59 10.79 -19.70
CA SER A 36 20.91 11.32 -20.02
C SER A 36 21.15 12.65 -19.30
N LEU A 37 22.42 12.96 -19.01
CA LEU A 37 22.81 14.24 -18.39
C LEU A 37 22.60 15.44 -19.32
N GLU A 38 22.50 15.20 -20.62
CA GLU A 38 22.38 16.21 -21.67
C GLU A 38 20.94 16.35 -22.18
N SER A 39 20.01 15.52 -21.68
CA SER A 39 18.60 15.56 -22.08
C SER A 39 17.93 16.80 -21.48
N GLU A 40 17.49 17.72 -22.33
CA GLU A 40 16.67 18.87 -21.92
C GLU A 40 15.22 18.48 -21.63
N GLU A 41 14.75 17.39 -22.22
CA GLU A 41 13.40 16.85 -22.04
C GLU A 41 13.46 15.42 -21.45
N LEU A 42 12.60 15.16 -20.47
CA LEU A 42 12.46 13.84 -19.84
C LEU A 42 11.10 13.25 -20.20
N THR A 43 11.11 12.07 -20.80
CA THR A 43 9.89 11.30 -21.04
C THR A 43 9.50 10.51 -19.79
N PHE A 44 8.20 10.46 -19.52
CA PHE A 44 7.63 9.70 -18.41
C PHE A 44 6.63 8.67 -18.91
N GLU A 45 6.69 7.48 -18.33
CA GLU A 45 5.69 6.43 -18.51
C GLU A 45 4.76 6.38 -17.28
N PRO A 46 3.43 6.47 -17.47
CA PRO A 46 2.48 6.30 -16.40
C PRO A 46 2.30 4.81 -16.08
N VAL A 47 2.47 4.46 -14.81
CA VAL A 47 2.09 3.17 -14.23
C VAL A 47 0.82 3.37 -13.42
N ILE A 48 -0.28 2.74 -13.86
CA ILE A 48 -1.56 2.79 -13.14
C ILE A 48 -1.60 1.60 -12.18
N HIS A 49 -1.73 1.91 -10.90
CA HIS A 49 -1.96 0.95 -9.83
C HIS A 49 -3.45 0.88 -9.54
N PRO A 50 -4.16 -0.20 -9.95
CA PRO A 50 -5.61 -0.30 -9.77
C PRO A 50 -6.01 -0.20 -8.30
N TYR A 51 -5.21 -0.79 -7.42
CA TYR A 51 -5.35 -0.72 -5.97
C TYR A 51 -3.99 -0.51 -5.31
N ALA A 52 -3.96 0.30 -4.27
CA ALA A 52 -2.78 0.49 -3.42
C ALA A 52 -3.21 0.72 -1.97
N ILE A 53 -2.35 0.38 -1.02
CA ILE A 53 -2.54 0.70 0.41
C ILE A 53 -1.40 1.57 0.92
N VAL A 54 -1.73 2.62 1.66
CA VAL A 54 -0.76 3.52 2.28
C VAL A 54 -0.04 2.79 3.40
N VAL A 55 1.30 2.79 3.36
CA VAL A 55 2.13 2.20 4.43
C VAL A 55 2.84 3.25 5.29
N THR A 56 2.99 4.48 4.79
CA THR A 56 3.50 5.63 5.56
C THR A 56 2.71 5.81 6.87
N GLN A 57 3.42 6.16 7.92
CA GLN A 57 2.92 6.30 9.28
C GLN A 57 1.95 7.48 9.41
N ASP A 58 0.90 7.30 10.22
CA ASP A 58 -0.12 8.33 10.47
C ASP A 58 0.46 9.67 10.94
N CYS A 59 1.44 9.66 11.84
CA CYS A 59 2.03 10.90 12.37
C CYS A 59 2.71 11.73 11.29
N ASP A 60 3.39 11.08 10.34
CA ASP A 60 4.09 11.74 9.25
C ASP A 60 3.08 12.28 8.22
N LEU A 61 2.03 11.51 7.92
CA LEU A 61 0.93 11.94 7.04
C LEU A 61 0.17 13.14 7.62
N ASP A 62 -0.10 13.13 8.93
CA ASP A 62 -0.77 14.22 9.63
C ASP A 62 0.10 15.48 9.63
N TRP A 63 1.42 15.37 9.84
CA TRP A 63 2.33 16.52 9.76
C TRP A 63 2.43 17.10 8.35
N ASP A 64 2.56 16.25 7.33
CA ASP A 64 2.64 16.68 5.94
C ASP A 64 1.35 17.37 5.50
N TYR A 65 0.19 16.76 5.78
CA TYR A 65 -1.11 17.33 5.46
C TYR A 65 -1.28 18.72 6.10
N ASN A 66 -1.05 18.83 7.41
CA ASN A 66 -1.20 20.09 8.12
C ASN A 66 -0.21 21.16 7.62
N ALA A 67 1.02 20.78 7.28
CA ALA A 67 1.99 21.71 6.72
C ALA A 67 1.53 22.26 5.36
N ARG A 68 0.88 21.44 4.53
CA ARG A 68 0.34 21.85 3.22
C ARG A 68 -0.90 22.75 3.30
N GLN A 69 -1.67 22.68 4.37
CA GLN A 69 -2.83 23.57 4.59
C GLN A 69 -2.44 24.97 5.08
N ASN A 70 -1.18 25.19 5.46
CA ASN A 70 -0.70 26.47 6.00
C ASN A 70 0.23 27.17 5.00
N ASP A 71 0.01 28.46 4.73
CA ASP A 71 0.83 29.26 3.80
C ASP A 71 2.31 29.40 4.23
N ALA A 72 2.62 29.16 5.50
CA ALA A 72 3.97 29.15 6.07
C ALA A 72 4.49 27.72 6.29
N ALA A 73 4.33 26.86 5.28
CA ALA A 73 4.78 25.46 5.33
C ALA A 73 6.26 25.38 5.71
N GLN A 74 6.56 24.73 6.84
CA GLN A 74 7.93 24.42 7.25
C GLN A 74 8.42 23.24 6.41
N PRO A 75 9.49 23.38 5.60
CA PRO A 75 9.95 22.30 4.72
C PRO A 75 10.27 21.00 5.46
N SER A 76 10.68 21.09 6.74
CA SER A 76 10.98 19.93 7.59
C SER A 76 9.77 19.07 7.96
N LYS A 77 8.55 19.57 7.75
CA LYS A 77 7.30 18.85 8.00
C LYS A 77 6.71 18.21 6.74
N LEU A 78 7.24 18.55 5.56
CA LEU A 78 6.75 18.02 4.30
C LEU A 78 7.39 16.66 4.03
N LEU A 79 6.57 15.72 3.58
CA LEU A 79 7.02 14.44 3.06
C LEU A 79 7.39 14.60 1.59
N ASN A 80 8.57 14.09 1.25
CA ASN A 80 8.99 13.95 -0.15
C ASN A 80 8.09 12.96 -0.90
N SER A 81 7.66 11.90 -0.24
CA SER A 81 6.80 10.88 -0.86
C SER A 81 5.94 10.16 0.18
N VAL A 82 4.73 9.80 -0.22
CA VAL A 82 3.91 8.81 0.45
C VAL A 82 4.31 7.44 -0.08
N VAL A 83 4.58 6.50 0.81
CA VAL A 83 4.94 5.13 0.48
C VAL A 83 3.68 4.29 0.48
N LEU A 84 3.52 3.50 -0.58
CA LEU A 84 2.38 2.62 -0.80
C LEU A 84 2.84 1.20 -1.10
N CYS A 85 1.97 0.23 -0.81
CA CYS A 85 2.10 -1.15 -1.23
C CYS A 85 1.04 -1.45 -2.31
N GLU A 86 1.47 -2.06 -3.40
CA GLU A 86 0.59 -2.45 -4.49
C GLU A 86 -0.37 -3.56 -4.04
N ILE A 87 -1.62 -3.42 -4.45
CA ILE A 87 -2.68 -4.40 -4.21
C ILE A 87 -3.20 -4.87 -5.57
N ALA A 88 -3.50 -6.16 -5.66
CA ALA A 88 -4.28 -6.72 -6.75
C ALA A 88 -5.46 -7.52 -6.18
N THR A 89 -6.39 -7.93 -7.05
CA THR A 89 -7.45 -8.84 -6.59
C THR A 89 -6.85 -10.17 -6.14
N ALA A 90 -7.48 -10.81 -5.17
CA ALA A 90 -7.04 -12.11 -4.68
C ALA A 90 -6.95 -13.15 -5.81
N GLN A 91 -7.86 -13.06 -6.78
CA GLN A 91 -7.87 -13.93 -7.96
C GLN A 91 -6.69 -13.69 -8.90
N GLU A 92 -6.33 -12.43 -9.17
CA GLU A 92 -5.17 -12.08 -10.00
C GLU A 92 -3.86 -12.53 -9.37
N VAL A 93 -3.69 -12.32 -8.06
CA VAL A 93 -2.48 -12.77 -7.35
C VAL A 93 -2.37 -14.29 -7.38
N ARG A 94 -3.47 -15.00 -7.12
CA ARG A 94 -3.48 -16.47 -7.16
C ARG A 94 -3.08 -17.00 -8.55
N ASN A 95 -3.58 -16.37 -9.61
CA ASN A 95 -3.30 -16.79 -10.99
C ASN A 95 -1.87 -16.43 -11.42
N SER A 96 -1.41 -15.21 -11.12
CA SER A 96 -0.12 -14.71 -11.58
C SER A 96 1.08 -15.23 -10.78
N ALA A 97 0.89 -15.53 -9.48
CA ALA A 97 1.96 -16.05 -8.64
C ALA A 97 2.24 -17.55 -8.82
N GLY A 98 1.43 -18.27 -9.61
CA GLY A 98 1.59 -19.70 -9.85
C GLY A 98 1.42 -20.57 -8.60
N MET A 99 0.69 -20.08 -7.59
CA MET A 99 0.55 -20.75 -6.30
C MET A 99 -0.32 -21.98 -6.38
N ASN A 100 0.11 -23.05 -5.71
CA ASN A 100 -0.77 -24.18 -5.46
C ASN A 100 -1.80 -23.87 -4.35
N SER A 101 -2.79 -24.75 -4.17
CA SER A 101 -3.85 -24.57 -3.17
C SER A 101 -3.34 -24.48 -1.73
N GLY A 102 -2.22 -25.15 -1.41
CA GLY A 102 -1.61 -25.09 -0.07
C GLY A 102 -0.97 -23.73 0.20
N GLU A 103 -0.18 -23.22 -0.74
CA GLU A 103 0.42 -21.88 -0.67
C GLU A 103 -0.66 -20.79 -0.60
N TRP A 104 -1.69 -20.89 -1.42
CA TRP A 104 -2.82 -19.97 -1.37
C TRP A 104 -3.55 -20.01 -0.01
N ASN A 105 -3.64 -21.18 0.61
CA ASN A 105 -4.20 -21.29 1.95
C ASN A 105 -3.34 -20.56 2.99
N LEU A 106 -2.01 -20.56 2.84
CA LEU A 106 -1.12 -19.75 3.69
C LEU A 106 -1.37 -18.25 3.50
N VAL A 107 -1.66 -17.79 2.28
CA VAL A 107 -2.02 -16.39 2.03
C VAL A 107 -3.33 -16.02 2.75
N LYS A 108 -4.39 -16.80 2.51
CA LYS A 108 -5.71 -16.56 3.15
C LYS A 108 -5.67 -16.61 4.68
N THR A 109 -4.84 -17.48 5.25
CA THR A 109 -4.68 -17.62 6.70
C THR A 109 -3.61 -16.70 7.29
N GLN A 110 -3.11 -15.73 6.52
CA GLN A 110 -2.12 -14.72 6.93
C GLN A 110 -0.76 -15.30 7.37
N ARG A 111 -0.39 -16.49 6.89
CA ARG A 111 0.87 -17.18 7.21
C ARG A 111 1.93 -17.05 6.12
N HIS A 112 1.54 -16.66 4.91
CA HIS A 112 2.48 -16.50 3.81
C HIS A 112 3.28 -15.19 3.93
N GLU A 113 4.59 -15.24 4.18
CA GLU A 113 5.43 -14.07 4.50
C GLU A 113 5.23 -12.82 3.62
N ARG A 114 5.17 -12.99 2.29
CA ARG A 114 5.11 -11.90 1.30
C ARG A 114 3.74 -11.24 1.13
N PHE A 115 2.65 -11.99 1.30
CA PHE A 115 1.32 -11.53 0.89
C PHE A 115 0.44 -11.28 2.10
N TYR A 116 -0.38 -10.24 2.00
CA TYR A 116 -1.41 -9.94 2.99
C TYR A 116 -2.78 -10.00 2.33
N PHE A 117 -3.64 -10.90 2.82
CA PHE A 117 -4.98 -11.08 2.29
C PHE A 117 -5.95 -10.08 2.93
N PHE A 118 -6.85 -9.53 2.14
CA PHE A 118 -7.96 -8.70 2.59
C PHE A 118 -9.26 -9.42 2.25
N GLU A 119 -10.13 -9.55 3.25
CA GLU A 119 -11.50 -9.97 2.99
C GLU A 119 -12.20 -8.95 2.09
N ARG A 120 -13.28 -9.39 1.42
CA ARG A 120 -14.13 -8.50 0.66
C ARG A 120 -14.53 -7.29 1.51
N ILE A 121 -14.37 -6.08 0.99
CA ILE A 121 -14.76 -4.85 1.66
C ILE A 121 -16.24 -4.59 1.34
N PRO A 122 -17.14 -4.64 2.34
CA PRO A 122 -18.55 -4.34 2.12
C PRO A 122 -18.76 -2.87 1.74
N GLY A 123 -19.81 -2.56 0.98
CA GLY A 123 -20.11 -1.19 0.56
C GLY A 123 -20.33 -0.27 1.76
N GLU A 124 -20.96 -0.75 2.83
CA GLU A 124 -21.17 0.02 4.06
C GLU A 124 -19.88 0.43 4.80
N CYS A 125 -18.75 -0.21 4.48
CA CYS A 125 -17.44 0.09 5.07
C CYS A 125 -16.52 0.85 4.09
N GLU A 126 -17.04 1.26 2.94
CA GLU A 126 -16.29 1.85 1.85
C GLU A 126 -16.92 3.20 1.46
N LEU A 127 -16.09 4.20 1.23
CA LEU A 127 -16.49 5.60 1.05
C LEU A 127 -17.48 5.80 -0.12
N GLU A 128 -17.25 5.12 -1.24
CA GLU A 128 -18.11 5.20 -2.43
C GLU A 128 -19.28 4.21 -2.40
N GLN A 129 -19.38 3.38 -1.35
CA GLN A 129 -20.45 2.40 -1.11
C GLN A 129 -20.63 1.33 -2.19
N GLU A 130 -19.62 1.11 -3.04
CA GLU A 130 -19.63 0.07 -4.06
C GLU A 130 -19.08 -1.26 -3.49
N GLY A 131 -18.25 -1.14 -2.45
CA GLY A 131 -17.46 -2.24 -1.92
C GLY A 131 -16.29 -2.61 -2.84
N LEU A 132 -15.41 -3.47 -2.34
CA LEU A 132 -14.25 -3.95 -3.09
C LEU A 132 -14.19 -5.48 -3.01
N PRO A 133 -13.65 -6.16 -4.05
CA PRO A 133 -13.49 -7.61 -4.02
C PRO A 133 -12.50 -8.04 -2.92
N GLU A 134 -12.25 -9.34 -2.80
CA GLU A 134 -11.10 -9.81 -2.04
C GLU A 134 -9.81 -9.30 -2.68
N LEU A 135 -8.92 -8.76 -1.86
CA LEU A 135 -7.69 -8.13 -2.31
C LEU A 135 -6.49 -8.83 -1.68
N THR A 136 -5.32 -8.66 -2.29
CA THR A 136 -4.05 -9.13 -1.74
C THR A 136 -2.97 -8.07 -1.96
N ALA A 137 -2.37 -7.60 -0.88
CA ALA A 137 -1.16 -6.78 -0.94
C ALA A 137 0.06 -7.66 -1.16
N ASP A 138 0.99 -7.18 -1.99
CA ASP A 138 2.29 -7.79 -2.23
C ASP A 138 3.39 -6.94 -1.60
N PHE A 139 3.92 -7.37 -0.45
CA PHE A 139 4.98 -6.63 0.25
C PHE A 139 6.28 -6.53 -0.55
N LYS A 140 6.45 -7.24 -1.67
CA LYS A 140 7.57 -7.02 -2.58
C LYS A 140 7.35 -5.81 -3.50
N ARG A 141 6.12 -5.37 -3.71
CA ARG A 141 5.73 -4.31 -4.65
C ARG A 141 5.42 -3.03 -3.87
N ILE A 142 6.47 -2.35 -3.45
CA ILE A 142 6.41 -1.07 -2.73
C ILE A 142 6.83 0.05 -3.68
N PHE A 143 6.13 1.18 -3.64
CA PHE A 143 6.46 2.36 -4.42
C PHE A 143 6.19 3.63 -3.64
N GLY A 144 6.84 4.72 -4.04
CA GLY A 144 6.62 6.05 -3.48
C GLY A 144 6.00 6.96 -4.55
N ILE A 145 5.09 7.83 -4.14
CA ILE A 145 4.60 8.93 -4.96
C ILE A 145 4.87 10.22 -4.21
N ASP A 146 5.37 11.23 -4.92
CA ASP A 146 5.46 12.58 -4.40
C ASP A 146 4.14 13.00 -3.72
N SER A 147 4.23 13.44 -2.48
CA SER A 147 3.02 13.64 -1.67
C SER A 147 2.10 14.70 -2.29
N ALA A 148 2.66 15.78 -2.85
CA ALA A 148 1.88 16.82 -3.53
C ALA A 148 1.12 16.24 -4.74
N THR A 149 1.81 15.41 -5.53
CA THR A 149 1.25 14.73 -6.69
C THR A 149 0.12 13.77 -6.30
N LEU A 150 0.29 13.00 -5.21
CA LEU A 150 -0.76 12.08 -4.74
C LEU A 150 -2.01 12.83 -4.26
N TYR A 151 -1.84 13.88 -3.46
CA TYR A 151 -2.98 14.73 -3.05
C TYR A 151 -3.66 15.35 -4.26
N ARG A 152 -2.89 15.83 -5.24
CA ARG A 152 -3.45 16.40 -6.47
C ARG A 152 -4.25 15.37 -7.28
N GLN A 153 -3.79 14.12 -7.37
CA GLN A 153 -4.55 13.05 -8.01
C GLN A 153 -5.88 12.80 -7.31
N ILE A 154 -5.92 12.86 -5.98
CA ILE A 154 -7.14 12.70 -5.19
C ILE A 154 -8.10 13.88 -5.41
N GLU A 155 -7.60 15.12 -5.36
CA GLU A 155 -8.38 16.33 -5.62
C GLU A 155 -9.03 16.32 -7.01
N LEU A 156 -8.29 15.85 -8.02
CA LEU A 156 -8.77 15.72 -9.40
C LEU A 156 -9.70 14.52 -9.62
N GLY A 157 -9.88 13.65 -8.62
CA GLY A 157 -10.67 12.43 -8.72
C GLY A 157 -10.04 11.33 -9.59
N ILE A 158 -8.74 11.46 -9.92
CA ILE A 158 -7.95 10.45 -10.62
C ILE A 158 -7.76 9.25 -9.71
N ALA A 159 -7.13 9.47 -8.55
CA ALA A 159 -7.03 8.50 -7.48
C ALA A 159 -8.23 8.66 -6.54
N LYS A 160 -8.78 7.56 -6.02
CA LYS A 160 -9.92 7.61 -5.08
C LYS A 160 -9.57 6.94 -3.77
N ARG A 161 -9.91 7.60 -2.67
CA ARG A 161 -9.89 7.02 -1.31
C ARG A 161 -11.07 6.06 -1.17
N ARG A 162 -10.87 4.89 -0.57
CA ARG A 162 -11.91 3.84 -0.48
C ARG A 162 -12.23 3.49 0.97
N ALA A 163 -11.29 2.84 1.65
CA ALA A 163 -11.48 2.34 3.01
C ALA A 163 -10.16 2.37 3.77
N VAL A 164 -10.22 2.32 5.09
CA VAL A 164 -9.07 2.27 5.99
C VAL A 164 -9.16 1.01 6.84
N LEU A 165 -8.05 0.31 7.06
CA LEU A 165 -8.01 -0.77 8.04
C LEU A 165 -8.28 -0.24 9.45
N ALA A 166 -9.20 -0.88 10.16
CA ALA A 166 -9.45 -0.59 11.55
C ALA A 166 -8.54 -1.42 12.47
N SER A 167 -8.30 -0.93 13.69
CA SER A 167 -7.61 -1.72 14.72
C SER A 167 -8.44 -2.96 15.09
N PRO A 168 -7.84 -4.15 15.30
CA PRO A 168 -6.40 -4.46 15.33
C PRO A 168 -5.79 -4.86 13.96
N TYR A 169 -6.57 -4.78 12.87
CA TYR A 169 -6.15 -5.28 11.55
C TYR A 169 -5.08 -4.39 10.92
N LEU A 170 -5.10 -3.09 11.21
CA LEU A 170 -4.06 -2.15 10.82
C LEU A 170 -2.70 -2.52 11.43
N GLU A 171 -2.66 -2.80 12.73
CA GLU A 171 -1.46 -3.17 13.48
C GLU A 171 -0.94 -4.52 13.02
N HIS A 172 -1.84 -5.45 12.73
CA HIS A 172 -1.48 -6.74 12.13
C HIS A 172 -0.85 -6.56 10.73
N PHE A 173 -1.46 -5.75 9.86
CA PHE A 173 -0.90 -5.40 8.55
C PHE A 173 0.49 -4.76 8.67
N SER A 174 0.60 -3.72 9.49
CA SER A 174 1.85 -2.98 9.74
C SER A 174 2.96 -3.91 10.27
N ARG A 175 2.65 -4.75 11.25
CA ARG A 175 3.61 -5.74 11.78
C ARG A 175 4.09 -6.70 10.69
N ARG A 176 3.20 -7.20 9.84
CA ARG A 176 3.57 -8.13 8.76
C ARG A 176 4.41 -7.45 7.69
N TYR A 177 4.06 -6.23 7.30
CA TYR A 177 4.87 -5.39 6.40
C TYR A 177 6.29 -5.19 6.94
N HIS A 178 6.44 -4.70 8.17
CA HIS A 178 7.75 -4.48 8.78
C HIS A 178 8.54 -5.78 8.96
N SER A 179 7.88 -6.89 9.31
CA SER A 179 8.52 -8.20 9.42
C SER A 179 9.06 -8.68 8.07
N PHE A 180 8.39 -8.40 6.95
CA PHE A 180 8.85 -8.80 5.62
C PHE A 180 10.06 -7.96 5.17
N HIS A 181 10.07 -6.66 5.42
CA HIS A 181 11.17 -5.76 5.04
C HIS A 181 12.36 -5.78 6.00
N GLY A 182 12.14 -6.18 7.26
CA GLY A 182 13.20 -6.32 8.26
C GLY A 182 13.97 -7.64 8.19
N ARG A 183 13.72 -8.50 7.20
CA ARG A 183 14.40 -9.79 7.05
C ARG A 183 15.87 -9.58 6.69
N VAL A 184 16.75 -10.23 7.44
CA VAL A 184 18.19 -10.28 7.17
C VAL A 184 18.54 -11.72 6.82
N ALA A 185 19.10 -11.94 5.62
CA ALA A 185 19.62 -13.24 5.25
C ALA A 185 20.90 -13.53 6.06
N LEU A 186 20.94 -14.65 6.77
CA LEU A 186 22.15 -15.10 7.44
C LEU A 186 23.06 -15.84 6.44
N PRO A 187 24.39 -15.68 6.52
CA PRO A 187 25.35 -16.18 5.52
C PRO A 187 25.51 -17.70 5.48
N SER A 188 24.99 -18.45 6.46
CA SER A 188 24.99 -19.92 6.48
C SER A 188 23.68 -20.48 7.02
N GLN A 189 23.27 -21.63 6.48
CA GLN A 189 22.12 -22.39 6.98
C GLN A 189 22.49 -23.13 8.26
N TYR A 190 21.63 -23.04 9.28
CA TYR A 190 21.68 -23.97 10.41
C TYR A 190 21.22 -25.34 9.90
N GLU A 191 22.12 -26.30 9.80
CA GLU A 191 21.74 -27.67 9.51
C GLU A 191 21.23 -28.32 10.82
N SER A 192 20.02 -28.88 10.77
CA SER A 192 19.56 -29.75 11.85
C SER A 192 20.41 -31.02 11.84
N GLU A 193 20.84 -31.46 13.03
CA GLU A 193 21.42 -32.78 13.19
C GLU A 193 20.44 -33.83 12.68
N ARG A 194 20.93 -34.81 11.91
CA ARG A 194 20.13 -35.95 11.47
C ARG A 194 20.22 -37.01 12.57
N GLU A 195 19.10 -37.39 13.16
CA GLU A 195 19.04 -38.56 14.05
C GLU A 195 19.41 -39.81 13.24
N ASN A 196 20.43 -40.55 13.69
CA ASN A 196 20.87 -41.84 13.13
C ASN A 196 20.05 -43.01 13.71
#